data_AF-A0A2S4LG53-F1
#
_entry.id   AF-A0A2S4LG53-F1
#
_cell.length_a   1.000
_cell.length_b   1.000
_cell.length_c   1.000
_cell.angle_alpha   90.00
_cell.angle_beta   90.00
_cell.angle_gamma   90.00
#
_symmetry.space_group_name_H-M   'P 1'
#
loop_
_entity.id
_entity.type
_entity.pdbx_description
1 polymer ?
#
loop_
_entity_poly.entity_id
_entity_poly.type
_entity_poly.pdbx_seq_one_letter_code
_entity_poly.pdbx_strand_id
1 'polypeptide(L)'
;MQVQFAFLFAFSVLAPVVATADEDCPKHFQNYGFFLQARKSCGKETEYPLMKIMKACAKQTPQEVALTLMDDGRRVWAKNLMRSNLGSMCEDTFSKLSASSERAKRR
;
A
#
# COMPACT_ATOMS: atom_id res chain seq x y z
N MET A 1 42.66 32.99 -24.79
CA MET A 1 42.57 31.52 -24.91
C MET A 1 41.09 31.14 -24.80
N GLN A 2 40.55 30.49 -25.84
CA GLN A 2 39.30 29.70 -25.80
C GLN A 2 39.48 28.58 -24.75
N VAL A 3 38.44 27.99 -24.13
CA VAL A 3 37.40 27.15 -24.74
C VAL A 3 36.18 27.04 -23.82
N GLN A 4 35.00 27.04 -24.45
CA GLN A 4 33.67 26.71 -23.93
C GLN A 4 33.61 25.39 -23.16
N PHE A 5 32.75 25.30 -22.14
CA PHE A 5 31.84 24.15 -22.03
C PHE A 5 30.51 24.62 -21.45
N ALA A 6 29.56 24.85 -22.36
CA ALA A 6 28.15 24.76 -22.04
C ALA A 6 27.82 23.29 -21.83
N PHE A 7 27.28 22.92 -20.67
CA PHE A 7 26.41 21.76 -20.55
C PHE A 7 25.26 22.09 -19.63
N LEU A 8 24.19 22.53 -20.27
CA LEU A 8 22.83 22.37 -19.80
C LEU A 8 22.61 20.89 -19.48
N PHE A 9 22.43 20.56 -18.21
CA PHE A 9 21.67 19.37 -17.82
C PHE A 9 20.63 19.79 -16.80
N ALA A 10 19.59 20.43 -17.34
CA ALA A 10 18.25 20.33 -16.80
C ALA A 10 17.83 18.85 -16.85
N PHE A 11 18.15 18.09 -15.81
CA PHE A 11 17.43 16.85 -15.53
C PHE A 11 16.15 17.19 -14.78
N SER A 12 15.23 17.79 -15.53
CA SER A 12 13.80 17.64 -15.29
C SER A 12 13.49 16.17 -15.50
N VAL A 13 13.67 15.35 -14.48
CA VAL A 13 13.15 13.99 -14.49
C VAL A 13 11.64 14.13 -14.47
N LEU A 14 11.04 14.00 -15.66
CA LEU A 14 9.64 13.68 -15.85
C LEU A 14 9.33 12.51 -14.91
N ALA A 15 8.64 12.79 -13.81
CA ALA A 15 7.78 11.78 -13.22
C ALA A 15 6.60 11.63 -14.18
N PRO A 16 6.44 10.49 -14.88
CA PRO A 16 5.21 10.26 -15.61
C PRO A 16 4.11 10.09 -14.56
N VAL A 17 3.41 11.19 -14.28
CA VAL A 17 2.08 11.18 -13.69
C VAL A 17 1.17 10.49 -14.71
N VAL A 18 1.01 9.18 -14.56
CA VAL A 18 -0.04 8.43 -15.24
C VAL A 18 -1.09 8.11 -14.19
N ALA A 19 -2.01 9.07 -14.03
CA ALA A 19 -3.24 8.88 -13.30
C ALA A 19 -4.14 7.90 -14.06
N THR A 20 -4.25 6.68 -13.54
CA THR A 20 -5.43 5.83 -13.72
C THR A 20 -6.02 5.60 -12.32
N ALA A 21 -7.06 6.39 -11.98
CA ALA A 21 -7.87 6.27 -10.77
C ALA A 21 -7.11 6.16 -9.42
N ASP A 22 -6.48 7.23 -8.93
CA ASP A 22 -6.13 7.42 -7.49
C ASP A 22 -5.57 6.18 -6.73
N GLU A 23 -4.80 5.31 -7.40
CA GLU A 23 -4.20 4.14 -6.78
C GLU A 23 -2.90 4.58 -6.07
N ASP A 24 -3.02 5.03 -4.82
CA ASP A 24 -1.88 5.30 -3.93
C ASP A 24 -1.19 3.97 -3.60
N CYS A 25 -0.35 3.47 -4.51
CA CYS A 25 0.34 2.20 -4.39
C CYS A 25 1.13 2.06 -3.08
N PRO A 26 1.87 3.08 -2.61
CA PRO A 26 2.48 3.05 -1.27
C PRO A 26 1.51 2.66 -0.16
N LYS A 27 0.34 3.29 -0.13
CA LYS A 27 -0.72 2.99 0.84
C LYS A 27 -1.31 1.60 0.67
N HIS A 28 -1.46 1.10 -0.55
CA HIS A 28 -1.94 -0.26 -0.79
C HIS A 28 -0.98 -1.32 -0.24
N PHE A 29 0.34 -1.15 -0.41
CA PHE A 29 1.34 -2.04 0.19
C PHE A 29 1.32 -2.01 1.72
N GLN A 30 1.21 -0.82 2.32
CA GLN A 30 1.06 -0.69 3.77
C GLN A 30 -0.19 -1.40 4.29
N ASN A 31 -1.34 -1.16 3.66
CA ASN A 31 -2.59 -1.81 4.01
C ASN A 31 -2.52 -3.33 3.84
N TYR A 32 -1.82 -3.81 2.81
CA TYR A 32 -1.60 -5.23 2.60
C TYR A 32 -0.72 -5.86 3.68
N GLY A 33 0.36 -5.19 4.09
CA GLY A 33 1.19 -5.61 5.22
C GLY A 33 0.41 -5.68 6.54
N PHE A 34 -0.42 -4.66 6.82
CA PHE A 34 -1.34 -4.63 7.94
C PHE A 34 -2.32 -5.81 7.90
N PHE A 35 -2.95 -6.03 6.74
CA PHE A 35 -3.89 -7.13 6.53
C PHE A 35 -3.25 -8.50 6.75
N LEU A 36 -2.05 -8.75 6.23
CA LEU A 36 -1.35 -10.03 6.42
C LEU A 36 -1.11 -10.31 7.90
N GLN A 37 -0.71 -9.29 8.66
CA GLN A 37 -0.50 -9.43 10.10
C GLN A 37 -1.82 -9.65 10.85
N ALA A 38 -2.88 -8.95 10.48
CA ALA A 38 -4.22 -9.17 11.03
C ALA A 38 -4.71 -10.60 10.73
N ARG A 39 -4.57 -11.06 9.49
CA ARG A 39 -4.92 -12.40 9.03
C ARG A 39 -4.23 -13.48 9.87
N LYS A 40 -2.92 -13.32 10.07
CA LYS A 40 -2.11 -14.22 10.90
C LYS A 40 -2.53 -14.18 12.37
N SER A 41 -2.69 -12.99 12.94
CA SER A 41 -2.98 -12.83 14.37
C SER A 41 -4.39 -13.27 14.76
N CYS A 42 -5.35 -13.11 13.84
CA CYS A 42 -6.77 -13.43 14.05
C CYS A 42 -7.15 -14.84 13.58
N GLY A 43 -6.23 -15.61 12.99
CA GLY A 43 -6.49 -16.96 12.48
C GLY A 43 -7.58 -17.03 11.40
N LYS A 44 -7.76 -15.97 10.60
CA LYS A 44 -8.79 -15.90 9.55
C LYS A 44 -8.19 -16.26 8.20
N GLU A 45 -8.80 -17.17 7.47
CA GLU A 45 -8.43 -17.47 6.08
C GLU A 45 -9.34 -16.69 5.12
N THR A 46 -8.95 -15.45 4.84
CA THR A 46 -9.65 -14.61 3.85
C THR A 46 -8.67 -14.04 2.83
N GLU A 47 -9.17 -13.81 1.61
CA GLU A 47 -8.42 -13.16 0.54
C GLU A 47 -8.44 -11.65 0.73
N TYR A 48 -7.37 -10.97 0.32
CA TYR A 48 -7.32 -9.52 0.36
C TYR A 48 -8.25 -8.94 -0.74
N PRO A 49 -9.24 -8.08 -0.41
CA PRO A 49 -10.21 -7.60 -1.39
C PRO A 49 -9.60 -6.83 -2.56
N LEU A 50 -8.43 -6.21 -2.35
CA LEU A 50 -7.75 -5.36 -3.32
C LEU A 50 -6.58 -6.08 -4.01
N MET A 51 -6.60 -7.42 -4.11
CA MET A 51 -5.53 -8.19 -4.77
C MET A 51 -5.30 -7.76 -6.23
N LYS A 52 -6.33 -7.34 -6.96
CA LYS A 52 -6.20 -6.83 -8.34
C LYS A 52 -5.36 -5.55 -8.40
N ILE A 53 -5.63 -4.61 -7.50
CA ILE A 53 -4.88 -3.36 -7.34
C ILE A 53 -3.43 -3.65 -6.93
N MET A 54 -3.23 -4.53 -5.94
CA MET A 54 -1.88 -4.92 -5.51
C MET A 54 -1.04 -5.48 -6.66
N LYS A 55 -1.63 -6.30 -7.54
CA LYS A 55 -0.96 -6.82 -8.73
C LYS A 55 -0.60 -5.71 -9.73
N ALA A 56 -1.42 -4.67 -9.86
CA ALA A 56 -1.09 -3.52 -10.69
C ALA A 56 0.06 -2.69 -10.08
N CYS A 57 -0.01 -2.41 -8.77
CA CYS A 57 1.02 -1.68 -8.04
C CYS A 57 2.38 -2.40 -8.02
N ALA A 58 2.38 -3.74 -7.93
CA ALA A 58 3.59 -4.55 -7.97
C ALA A 58 4.37 -4.46 -9.29
N LYS A 59 3.72 -4.05 -10.40
CA LYS A 59 4.43 -3.84 -11.67
C LYS A 59 5.22 -2.53 -11.70
N GLN A 60 4.86 -1.56 -10.86
CA GLN A 60 5.40 -0.20 -10.87
C GLN A 60 6.32 0.07 -9.68
N THR A 61 6.20 -0.72 -8.61
CA THR A 61 6.95 -0.53 -7.37
C THR A 61 8.09 -1.54 -7.26
N PRO A 62 9.34 -1.09 -7.06
CA PRO A 62 10.45 -2.00 -6.80
C PRO A 62 10.17 -2.90 -5.60
N GLN A 63 10.62 -4.16 -5.67
CA GLN A 63 10.33 -5.16 -4.64
C GLN A 63 10.79 -4.72 -3.24
N GLU A 64 11.97 -4.12 -3.11
CA GLU A 64 12.53 -3.67 -1.83
C GLU A 64 11.67 -2.57 -1.18
N VAL A 65 11.15 -1.65 -2.01
CA VAL A 65 10.24 -0.59 -1.57
C VAL A 65 8.92 -1.18 -1.13
N ALA A 66 8.36 -2.12 -1.91
CA ALA A 66 7.13 -2.83 -1.56
C ALA A 66 7.25 -3.58 -0.23
N LEU A 67 8.37 -4.28 0.01
CA LEU A 67 8.63 -4.98 1.26
C LEU A 67 8.70 -4.02 2.45
N THR A 68 9.41 -2.89 2.29
CA THR A 68 9.51 -1.85 3.33
C THR A 68 8.14 -1.29 3.70
N LEU A 69 7.31 -0.98 2.71
CA LEU A 69 5.95 -0.48 2.93
C LEU A 69 5.07 -1.52 3.63
N MET A 70 5.19 -2.81 3.25
CA MET A 70 4.48 -3.87 3.94
C MET A 70 4.94 -4.02 5.40
N ASP A 71 6.23 -3.86 5.68
CA ASP A 71 6.77 -3.84 7.04
C ASP A 71 6.22 -2.69 7.87
N ASP A 72 6.09 -1.49 7.30
CA ASP A 72 5.45 -0.36 7.97
C ASP A 72 4.00 -0.67 8.34
N GLY A 73 3.26 -1.30 7.42
CA GLY A 73 1.91 -1.82 7.70
C GLY A 73 1.86 -2.79 8.89
N ARG A 74 2.81 -3.73 8.95
CA ARG A 74 2.95 -4.67 10.09
C ARG A 74 3.25 -3.95 11.40
N ARG A 75 4.10 -2.91 11.37
CA ARG A 75 4.42 -2.08 12.55
C ARG A 75 3.21 -1.29 13.04
N VAL A 76 2.39 -0.76 12.13
CA VAL A 76 1.13 -0.08 12.48
C VAL A 76 0.18 -1.04 13.17
N TRP A 77 0.03 -2.27 12.68
CA TRP A 77 -0.75 -3.31 13.37
C TRP A 77 -0.25 -3.54 14.80
N ALA A 78 1.05 -3.78 14.97
CA ALA A 78 1.64 -4.02 16.29
C ALA A 78 1.41 -2.84 17.25
N LYS A 79 1.56 -1.60 16.78
CA LYS A 79 1.30 -0.40 17.58
C LYS A 79 -0.17 -0.29 18.00
N ASN A 80 -1.10 -0.63 17.12
CA ASN A 80 -2.53 -0.61 17.43
C ASN A 80 -2.89 -1.73 18.41
N LEU A 81 -2.27 -2.90 18.29
CA LEU A 81 -2.45 -4.02 19.23
C LEU A 81 -1.97 -3.68 20.64
N MET A 82 -0.92 -2.87 20.79
CA MET A 82 -0.51 -2.37 22.10
C MET A 82 -1.52 -1.40 22.72
N ARG A 83 -2.43 -0.82 21.92
CA ARG A 83 -3.41 0.19 22.33
C ARG A 83 -4.83 -0.36 22.45
N SER A 84 -5.08 -1.61 22.05
CA SER A 84 -6.43 -2.16 21.92
C SER A 84 -6.41 -3.68 22.07
N ASN A 85 -7.56 -4.28 22.37
CA ASN A 85 -7.65 -5.74 22.47
C ASN A 85 -7.64 -6.40 21.07
N LEU A 86 -7.05 -7.59 20.98
CA LEU A 86 -6.97 -8.36 19.74
C LEU A 86 -8.35 -8.63 19.15
N GLY A 87 -9.33 -9.00 19.99
CA GLY A 87 -10.69 -9.35 19.55
C GLY A 87 -11.37 -8.20 18.78
N SER A 88 -11.40 -7.00 19.37
CA SER A 88 -12.00 -5.82 18.73
C SER A 88 -11.24 -5.41 17.47
N MET A 89 -9.90 -5.53 17.45
CA MET A 89 -9.11 -5.23 16.26
C MET A 89 -9.39 -6.18 15.09
N CYS A 90 -9.55 -7.47 15.37
CA CYS A 90 -9.92 -8.45 14.37
C CYS A 90 -11.29 -8.12 13.78
N GLU A 91 -12.28 -7.86 14.62
CA GLU A 91 -13.64 -7.50 14.18
C GLU A 91 -13.63 -6.23 13.32
N ASP A 92 -12.97 -5.16 13.78
CA ASP A 92 -12.87 -3.90 13.06
C ASP A 92 -12.19 -4.04 11.70
N THR A 93 -11.09 -4.78 11.65
CA THR A 93 -10.28 -4.93 10.43
C THR A 93 -11.06 -5.69 9.36
N PHE A 94 -11.67 -6.83 9.73
CA PHE A 94 -12.36 -7.66 8.75
C PHE A 94 -13.74 -7.13 8.36
N SER A 95 -14.44 -6.42 9.27
CA SER A 95 -15.72 -5.78 8.95
C SER A 95 -15.56 -4.62 7.95
N LYS A 96 -14.45 -3.90 8.00
CA LYS A 96 -14.15 -2.82 7.03
C LYS A 96 -13.75 -3.38 5.66
N LEU A 97 -13.13 -4.56 5.63
CA LEU A 97 -12.70 -5.21 4.39
C LEU A 97 -13.87 -5.75 3.56
N SER A 98 -14.91 -6.30 4.20
CA SER A 98 -16.12 -6.74 3.50
C SER A 98 -16.86 -5.54 2.88
N ALA A 99 -17.05 -4.46 3.66
CA ALA A 99 -17.73 -3.25 3.21
C ALA A 99 -17.00 -2.48 2.09
N SER A 100 -15.66 -2.49 2.08
CA SER A 100 -14.86 -1.84 1.03
C SER A 100 -14.98 -2.55 -0.33
N SER A 101 -15.29 -3.84 -0.36
CA SER A 101 -15.52 -4.57 -1.61
C SER A 101 -16.86 -4.24 -2.28
N GLU A 102 -17.84 -3.78 -1.49
CA GLU A 102 -19.18 -3.41 -1.96
C GLU A 102 -19.30 -1.94 -2.38
N ARG A 103 -18.37 -1.07 -1.96
CA ARG A 103 -18.45 0.38 -2.21
C ARG A 103 -17.82 0.82 -3.55
N ALA A 104 -17.89 -0.03 -4.57
CA ALA A 104 -17.57 0.34 -5.96
C ALA A 104 -18.82 0.44 -6.86
N LYS A 105 -20.04 0.49 -6.29
CA LYS A 105 -21.26 0.75 -7.08
C LYS A 105 -22.33 1.49 -6.27
N ARG A 106 -22.53 2.78 -6.59
CA ARG A 106 -23.62 3.74 -6.28
C ARG A 106 -22.94 5.08 -5.96
N ARG A 107 -23.09 6.16 -6.72
CA ARG A 107 -24.03 6.58 -7.76
C ARG A 107 -23.33 7.64 -8.60
#